data_AF-A0A7S7RVS4-F1
#
_entry.id   AF-A0A7S7RVS4-F1
#
_cell.length_a   1.000
_cell.length_b   1.000
_cell.length_c   1.000
_cell.angle_alpha   90.00
_cell.angle_beta   90.00
_cell.angle_gamma   90.00
#
_symmetry.space_group_name_H-M   'P 1'
#
loop_
_entity.id
_entity.type
_entity.pdbx_description
1 polymer ?
#
loop_
_entity_poly.entity_id
_entity_poly.type
_entity_poly.pdbx_seq_one_letter_code
_entity_poly.pdbx_strand_id
1 'polypeptide(L)'
;MRNVATFYSHFGALRFRRFCRDRGVACELAPVPRSLSSSCGTCAFFEASPLDEGEDWPEGIELVARTVGEGAAVTYEEIYRKGGS
;
A
#
# COMPACT_ATOMS: atom_id res chain seq x y z
N MET A 1 12.31 -4.52 3.17
CA MET A 1 12.17 -3.32 2.31
C MET A 1 10.71 -2.95 2.41
N ARG A 2 10.38 -1.78 2.96
CA ARG A 2 9.00 -1.50 3.32
C ARG A 2 8.28 -0.79 2.16
N ASN A 3 7.08 -1.22 1.86
CA ASN A 3 6.17 -0.57 0.91
C ASN A 3 4.92 -0.10 1.65
N VAL A 4 4.19 0.83 1.05
CA VAL A 4 2.93 1.34 1.55
C VAL A 4 1.88 1.34 0.44
N ALA A 5 0.67 0.89 0.76
CA ALA A 5 -0.49 0.99 -0.10
C ALA A 5 -1.54 1.91 0.53
N THR A 6 -2.14 2.80 -0.26
CA THR A 6 -3.32 3.58 0.13
C THR A 6 -4.55 3.11 -0.63
N PHE A 7 -5.75 3.42 -0.11
CA PHE A 7 -7.00 2.83 -0.60
C PHE A 7 -8.11 3.85 -0.74
N TYR A 8 -9.04 3.58 -1.67
CA TYR A 8 -10.26 4.36 -1.81
C TYR A 8 -11.24 4.18 -0.65
N SER A 9 -11.18 3.02 0.03
CA SER A 9 -12.08 2.68 1.14
C SER A 9 -11.38 1.86 2.22
N HIS A 10 -11.90 1.94 3.44
CA HIS A 10 -11.43 1.12 4.55
C HIS A 10 -11.61 -0.39 4.28
N PHE A 11 -12.65 -0.75 3.54
CA PHE A 11 -12.87 -2.13 3.10
C PHE A 11 -11.78 -2.61 2.14
N GLY A 12 -11.32 -1.77 1.22
CA GLY A 12 -10.16 -2.03 0.37
C GLY A 12 -8.90 -2.32 1.18
N ALA A 13 -8.64 -1.54 2.24
CA ALA A 13 -7.52 -1.76 3.15
C ALA A 13 -7.58 -3.13 3.85
N LEU A 14 -8.76 -3.52 4.34
CA LEU A 14 -8.97 -4.82 4.99
C LEU A 14 -8.78 -5.99 4.02
N ARG A 15 -9.30 -5.87 2.79
CA ARG A 15 -9.10 -6.87 1.73
C ARG A 15 -7.64 -7.00 1.35
N PHE A 16 -6.93 -5.89 1.20
CA PHE A 16 -5.51 -5.92 0.88
C PHE A 16 -4.67 -6.57 1.97
N ARG A 17 -4.96 -6.30 3.26
CA ARG A 17 -4.31 -7.00 4.37
C ARG A 17 -4.55 -8.51 4.31
N ARG A 18 -5.77 -8.95 3.98
CA ARG A 18 -6.09 -10.38 3.78
C ARG A 18 -5.29 -10.95 2.61
N PHE A 19 -5.27 -10.25 1.49
CA PHE A 19 -4.51 -10.64 0.30
C PHE A 19 -3.03 -10.84 0.59
N CYS A 20 -2.37 -9.88 1.28
CA CYS A 20 -0.99 -10.02 1.71
C CYS A 20 -0.79 -11.25 2.62
N ARG A 21 -1.68 -11.43 3.62
CA ARG A 21 -1.62 -12.57 4.53
C ARG A 21 -1.72 -13.91 3.78
N ASP A 22 -2.61 -14.01 2.81
CA ASP A 22 -2.83 -15.24 2.05
C ASP A 22 -1.63 -15.57 1.14
N ARG A 23 -0.81 -14.57 0.81
CA ARG A 23 0.47 -14.68 0.10
C ARG A 23 1.69 -14.78 1.03
N GLY A 24 1.48 -14.88 2.35
CA GLY A 24 2.57 -14.96 3.32
C GLY A 24 3.36 -13.66 3.51
N VAL A 25 2.82 -12.53 3.07
CA VAL A 25 3.45 -11.20 3.20
C VAL A 25 2.98 -10.52 4.48
N ALA A 26 3.94 -10.13 5.32
CA ALA A 26 3.68 -9.33 6.51
C ALA A 26 3.10 -7.97 6.12
N CYS A 27 1.93 -7.64 6.69
CA CYS A 27 1.18 -6.44 6.36
C CYS A 27 0.47 -5.88 7.59
N GLU A 28 0.62 -4.57 7.82
CA GLU A 28 0.01 -3.85 8.95
C GLU A 28 -0.78 -2.64 8.45
N LEU A 29 -1.98 -2.42 9.02
CA LEU A 29 -2.76 -1.21 8.73
C LEU A 29 -2.37 -0.08 9.67
N ALA A 30 -2.28 1.13 9.14
CA ALA A 30 -1.93 2.34 9.88
C ALA A 30 -2.65 3.57 9.31
N PRO A 31 -2.68 4.70 10.05
CA PRO A 31 -3.05 5.99 9.47
C PRO A 31 -2.10 6.39 8.34
N VAL A 32 -2.62 7.05 7.32
CA VAL A 32 -1.83 7.46 6.14
C VAL A 32 -0.75 8.49 6.55
N PRO A 33 0.52 8.31 6.13
CA PRO A 33 1.57 9.30 6.35
C PRO A 33 1.20 10.66 5.79
N ARG A 34 1.53 11.75 6.50
CA ARG A 34 1.20 13.13 6.07
C ARG A 34 1.70 13.53 4.67
N SER A 35 2.77 12.92 4.20
CA SER A 35 3.34 13.15 2.86
C SER A 35 2.61 12.39 1.76
N LEU A 36 1.67 11.50 2.11
CA LEU A 36 0.82 10.76 1.18
C LEU A 36 -0.62 11.21 1.34
N SER A 37 -1.39 11.11 0.26
CA SER A 37 -2.83 11.30 0.27
C SER A 37 -3.53 9.94 0.15
N SER A 38 -4.73 9.85 0.72
CA SER A 38 -5.63 8.72 0.53
C SER A 38 -7.07 9.17 0.74
N SER A 39 -7.99 8.55 0.00
CA SER A 39 -9.41 8.82 0.13
C SER A 39 -10.01 8.36 1.46
N CYS A 40 -9.47 7.31 2.11
CA CYS A 40 -10.06 6.73 3.32
C CYS A 40 -9.21 6.89 4.61
N GLY A 41 -8.06 7.58 4.52
CA GLY A 41 -7.19 7.85 5.67
C GLY A 41 -6.47 6.64 6.28
N THR A 42 -6.68 5.43 5.74
CA THR A 42 -6.00 4.20 6.15
C THR A 42 -5.02 3.77 5.05
N CYS A 43 -3.80 3.40 5.43
CA CYS A 43 -2.82 2.75 4.56
C CYS A 43 -2.44 1.38 5.11
N ALA A 44 -1.72 0.60 4.30
CA ALA A 44 -1.13 -0.66 4.69
C ALA A 44 0.36 -0.63 4.41
N PHE A 45 1.19 -0.92 5.42
CA PHE A 45 2.61 -1.15 5.23
C PHE A 45 2.91 -2.64 5.07
N PHE A 46 3.80 -2.99 4.14
CA PHE A 46 4.10 -4.40 3.83
C PHE A 46 5.54 -4.61 3.33
N GLU A 47 6.13 -5.77 3.61
CA GLU A 47 7.60 -5.99 3.49
C GLU A 47 8.08 -6.54 2.14
N ALA A 48 7.18 -7.01 1.28
CA ALA A 48 7.51 -7.57 -0.04
C ALA A 48 6.32 -7.44 -0.99
N SER A 49 6.54 -7.42 -2.31
CA SER A 49 5.42 -7.46 -3.26
C SER A 49 4.58 -8.71 -3.03
N PRO A 50 3.26 -8.60 -2.79
CA PRO A 50 2.37 -9.75 -2.70
C PRO A 50 1.96 -10.31 -4.06
N LEU A 51 2.33 -9.64 -5.16
CA LEU A 51 1.97 -10.01 -6.53
C LEU A 51 2.93 -11.05 -7.12
N ASP A 52 2.37 -12.02 -7.84
CA ASP A 52 3.14 -12.88 -8.74
C ASP A 52 3.49 -12.14 -10.06
N GLU A 53 4.42 -12.69 -10.84
CA GLU A 53 4.83 -12.09 -12.11
C GLU A 53 3.63 -11.96 -13.08
N GLY A 54 3.37 -10.73 -13.53
CA GLY A 54 2.26 -10.41 -14.44
C GLY A 54 0.89 -10.26 -13.78
N GLU A 55 0.79 -10.36 -12.45
CA GLU A 55 -0.46 -10.10 -11.73
C GLU A 55 -0.71 -8.60 -11.54
N ASP A 56 -1.97 -8.19 -11.66
CA ASP A 56 -2.40 -6.82 -11.38
C ASP A 56 -2.61 -6.56 -9.89
N TRP A 57 -2.42 -5.32 -9.46
CA TRP A 57 -2.82 -4.88 -8.13
C TRP A 57 -4.33 -5.07 -7.91
N PRO A 58 -4.77 -5.57 -6.74
CA PRO A 58 -6.19 -5.80 -6.46
C PRO A 58 -6.98 -4.49 -6.47
N GLU A 59 -8.27 -4.59 -6.78
CA GLU A 59 -9.18 -3.45 -6.78
C GLU A 59 -9.23 -2.72 -5.42
N GLY A 60 -9.45 -1.41 -5.48
CA GLY A 60 -9.58 -0.55 -4.30
C GLY A 60 -8.27 0.03 -3.78
N ILE A 61 -7.13 -0.40 -4.33
CA ILE A 61 -5.85 0.31 -4.17
C ILE A 61 -5.87 1.61 -4.97
N GLU A 62 -5.42 2.69 -4.33
CA GLU A 62 -5.27 4.02 -4.92
C GLU A 62 -3.81 4.24 -5.36
N LEU A 63 -2.85 3.96 -4.47
CA LEU A 63 -1.41 4.12 -4.69
C LEU A 63 -0.65 2.99 -3.98
N VAL A 64 0.43 2.52 -4.60
CA VAL A 64 1.49 1.74 -3.96
C VAL A 64 2.80 2.47 -4.14
N ALA A 65 3.55 2.64 -3.06
CA ALA A 65 4.85 3.28 -3.07
C ALA A 65 5.87 2.51 -2.22
N ARG A 66 7.13 2.56 -2.62
CA ARG A 66 8.28 2.10 -1.85
C ARG A 66 8.64 3.17 -0.81
N THR A 67 8.86 2.76 0.43
CA THR A 67 9.45 3.64 1.45
C THR A 67 10.95 3.74 1.22
N VAL A 68 11.47 4.97 1.15
CA VAL A 68 12.89 5.26 0.94
C VAL A 68 13.41 6.17 2.06
N GLY A 69 14.63 5.91 2.53
CA GLY A 69 15.21 6.62 3.67
C GLY A 69 14.74 6.08 5.03
N GLU A 70 15.16 6.74 6.10
CA GLU A 70 14.93 6.32 7.49
C GLU A 70 14.65 7.53 8.40
N GLY A 71 13.96 7.29 9.51
CA GLY A 71 13.66 8.31 10.52
C GLY A 71 12.88 9.50 9.95
N ALA A 72 13.40 10.72 10.17
CA ALA A 72 12.77 11.96 9.70
C ALA A 72 12.91 12.21 8.19
N ALA A 73 13.78 11.47 7.50
CA ALA A 73 14.07 11.64 6.07
C ALA A 73 13.30 10.65 5.18
N VAL A 74 12.26 10.00 5.71
CA VAL A 74 11.46 9.04 4.94
C VAL A 74 10.71 9.74 3.80
N THR A 75 10.89 9.22 2.59
CA THR A 75 10.15 9.58 1.38
C THR A 75 9.47 8.34 0.77
N TYR A 76 8.66 8.57 -0.26
CA TYR A 76 7.88 7.51 -0.91
C TYR A 76 8.04 7.59 -2.42
N GLU A 77 8.52 6.51 -3.03
CA GLU A 77 8.67 6.38 -4.49
C GLU A 77 7.54 5.54 -5.06
N GLU A 78 6.82 6.08 -6.03
CA GLU A 78 5.64 5.42 -6.59
C GLU A 78 5.98 4.17 -7.41
N ILE A 79 5.26 3.09 -7.12
CA ILE A 79 5.32 1.83 -7.87
C ILE A 79 4.07 1.71 -8.76
N TYR A 80 2.93 2.14 -8.25
CA TYR A 80 1.64 2.01 -8.92
C TYR A 80 0.69 3.11 -8.45
N ARG A 81 -0.04 3.73 -9.37
CA ARG A 81 -1.23 4.53 -9.04
C ARG A 81 -2.38 4.11 -9.94
N LYS A 82 -3.55 3.90 -9.36
CA LYS A 82 -4.76 3.74 -10.15
C LYS A 82 -5.09 5.10 -10.78
N GLY A 83 -5.08 5.16 -12.12
CA GLY A 83 -5.57 6.33 -12.83
C GLY A 83 -7.00 6.60 -12.38
N GLY A 84 -7.29 7.84 -11.95
CA GLY A 84 -8.65 8.28 -11.69
C GLY A 84 -9.50 7.96 -12.93
N SER A 85 -10.69 7.42 -12.70
CA SER A 85 -11.64 7.03 -13.75
C SER A 85 -11.88 8.15 -14.76
#